data_AF-A0A970SQB3-F1
#
_entry.id   AF-A0A970SQB3-F1
#
_cell.length_a   1.000
_cell.length_b   1.000
_cell.length_c   1.000
_cell.angle_alpha   90.00
_cell.angle_beta   90.00
_cell.angle_gamma   90.00
#
_symmetry.space_group_name_H-M   'P 1'
#
loop_
_entity.id
_entity.type
_entity.pdbx_description
1 polymer ?
#
loop_
_entity_poly.entity_id
_entity_poly.type
_entity_poly.pdbx_seq_one_letter_code
_entity_poly.pdbx_strand_id
1 'polypeptide(L)'
;MISVFTGVVLKISRTPLSIGLALLVILFCGPVLAAKPLPAATDEPSDVGDKPSGSIAAPYSGRGQQDIIDRWKALKPKANGSIYNDQPSWQEPYTAGSLSADHHQDGVNSVNFMRYLAGLPDDVVAHEPWMEEAQHAAVLLKSAGSLTHRPPQLPGITDPFYDLACKACSSSNLAYGFSQTGDVVRLDTAADSVVGFMNERGNEQTVGHRRWILNPAMKKTAFGWCESYSVMKAFDRSRSLAFQYNLIAWPPPGDFPQQLCPQHLPWSVSLTHNHYRPTGQETVTMVRQRDNKTWQLSVSNKPADGLFLVDSKGFGVPYCIIFRPDKSLNYLPADRFKITITGLEMDGAAAEISYTTTLFDMPEIVGS
;
A
#
# COMPACT_ATOMS: atom_id res chain seq x y z
N MET A 1 -55.43 -12.48 4.51
CA MET A 1 -55.88 -12.61 5.91
C MET A 1 -55.04 -11.63 6.71
N ILE A 2 -55.56 -10.43 7.07
CA ILE A 2 -56.37 -10.14 8.29
C ILE A 2 -55.56 -10.54 9.54
N SER A 3 -55.25 -9.74 10.56
CA SER A 3 -55.57 -8.38 11.03
C SER A 3 -54.43 -7.97 11.99
N VAL A 4 -53.85 -6.77 11.95
CA VAL A 4 -54.15 -5.54 12.73
C VAL A 4 -54.48 -5.68 14.23
N PHE A 5 -53.68 -4.96 15.07
CA PHE A 5 -54.07 -3.87 16.00
C PHE A 5 -53.56 -3.90 17.46
N THR A 6 -53.02 -2.73 17.85
CA THR A 6 -53.06 -2.03 19.17
C THR A 6 -52.33 -2.66 20.36
N GLY A 7 -51.75 -1.92 21.32
CA GLY A 7 -51.83 -0.50 21.67
C GLY A 7 -51.59 -0.36 23.19
N VAL A 8 -50.83 0.66 23.57
CA VAL A 8 -50.29 1.01 24.91
C VAL A 8 -51.37 1.21 26.00
N VAL A 9 -51.10 0.82 27.26
CA VAL A 9 -51.58 1.56 28.46
C VAL A 9 -50.58 1.47 29.64
N LEU A 10 -50.25 2.66 30.17
CA LEU A 10 -49.48 2.97 31.38
C LEU A 10 -50.31 2.71 32.66
N LYS A 11 -49.72 2.23 33.75
CA LYS A 11 -50.29 2.39 35.11
C LYS A 11 -49.21 2.71 36.15
N ILE A 12 -49.37 3.87 36.77
CA ILE A 12 -48.65 4.37 37.94
C ILE A 12 -49.50 4.06 39.18
N SER A 13 -48.92 3.58 40.29
CA SER A 13 -49.10 4.19 41.62
C SER A 13 -48.47 3.42 42.79
N ARG A 14 -47.69 4.18 43.58
CA ARG A 14 -47.61 4.24 45.06
C ARG A 14 -46.89 3.14 45.87
N THR A 15 -45.84 3.60 46.56
CA THR A 15 -45.11 3.02 47.70
C THR A 15 -45.95 3.02 48.99
N PRO A 16 -45.53 2.29 50.06
CA PRO A 16 -44.73 2.95 51.11
C PRO A 16 -43.59 2.12 51.75
N LEU A 17 -42.59 2.88 52.24
CA LEU A 17 -41.59 2.68 53.30
C LEU A 17 -41.47 1.33 54.04
N SER A 18 -40.22 0.84 54.20
CA SER A 18 -39.51 0.92 55.50
C SER A 18 -38.09 0.30 55.50
N ILE A 19 -37.17 1.03 56.17
CA ILE A 19 -35.98 0.57 56.92
C ILE A 19 -34.88 -0.13 56.09
N GLY A 20 -33.69 0.42 55.86
CA GLY A 20 -32.81 1.06 56.82
C GLY A 20 -31.65 0.12 57.14
N LEU A 21 -30.66 0.03 56.24
CA LEU A 21 -29.32 -0.46 56.58
C LEU A 21 -28.28 0.22 55.68
N ALA A 22 -27.59 1.20 56.27
CA ALA A 22 -26.42 1.83 55.66
C ALA A 22 -25.28 0.80 55.66
N LEU A 23 -24.86 0.35 54.47
CA LEU A 23 -23.57 -0.29 54.30
C LEU A 23 -22.61 0.70 53.63
N LEU A 24 -21.53 0.95 54.36
CA LEU A 24 -20.41 1.80 54.05
C LEU A 24 -19.82 1.46 52.67
N VAL A 25 -19.76 2.48 51.82
CA VAL A 25 -19.00 2.48 50.57
C VAL A 25 -17.51 2.38 50.88
N ILE A 26 -16.86 1.31 50.41
CA ILE A 26 -15.43 1.33 50.09
C ILE A 26 -15.33 1.01 48.59
N LEU A 27 -15.46 2.06 47.78
CA LEU A 27 -14.99 2.05 46.40
C LEU A 27 -13.46 2.01 46.45
N PHE A 28 -12.85 0.85 46.20
CA PHE A 28 -11.49 0.83 45.68
C PHE A 28 -11.56 1.28 44.22
N CYS A 29 -11.45 2.59 44.02
CA CYS A 29 -11.17 3.18 42.73
C CYS A 29 -9.71 2.86 42.38
N GLY A 30 -9.47 1.66 41.85
CA GLY A 30 -8.24 1.38 41.12
C GLY A 30 -8.27 2.20 39.82
N PRO A 31 -7.17 2.87 39.43
CA PRO A 31 -7.19 3.67 38.22
C PRO A 31 -7.39 2.73 37.03
N VAL A 32 -8.55 2.85 36.38
CA VAL A 32 -8.66 2.50 34.96
C VAL A 32 -7.70 3.44 34.25
N LEU A 33 -6.51 2.93 33.92
CA LEU A 33 -5.63 3.56 32.95
C LEU A 33 -6.38 3.54 31.63
N ALA A 34 -7.18 4.59 31.40
CA ALA A 34 -7.67 4.92 30.09
C ALA A 34 -6.43 5.01 29.20
N ALA A 35 -6.28 4.03 28.29
CA ALA A 35 -5.30 4.10 27.23
C ALA A 35 -5.52 5.46 26.55
N LYS A 36 -4.55 6.36 26.71
CA LYS A 36 -4.56 7.62 25.98
C LYS A 36 -4.73 7.27 24.50
N PRO A 37 -5.65 7.89 23.76
CA PRO A 37 -5.60 7.80 22.31
C PRO A 37 -4.18 8.19 21.91
N LEU A 38 -3.49 7.31 21.19
CA LEU A 38 -2.23 7.65 20.55
C LEU A 38 -2.47 8.98 19.82
N PRO A 39 -1.62 10.00 20.04
CA PRO A 39 -1.76 11.24 19.30
C PRO A 39 -1.77 10.86 17.82
N ALA A 40 -2.80 11.33 17.10
CA ALA A 40 -2.69 11.44 15.65
C ALA A 40 -1.34 12.13 15.40
N ALA A 41 -0.53 11.58 14.52
CA ALA A 41 0.72 12.19 14.11
C ALA A 41 0.39 13.50 13.35
N THR A 42 0.02 14.53 14.09
CA THR A 42 0.17 15.93 13.72
C THR A 42 1.58 16.27 14.14
N ASP A 43 2.48 16.34 13.17
CA ASP A 43 3.48 17.40 13.07
C ASP A 43 4.18 17.22 11.72
N GLU A 44 3.95 18.21 10.86
CA GLU A 44 4.69 18.39 9.63
C GLU A 44 6.18 18.58 9.93
N PRO A 45 7.09 17.87 9.23
CA PRO A 45 8.40 18.42 8.99
C PRO A 45 8.27 19.45 7.87
N SER A 46 8.71 20.67 8.18
CA SER A 46 8.92 21.77 7.25
C SER A 46 9.76 21.33 6.03
N ASP A 47 9.09 21.01 4.93
CA ASP A 47 9.72 20.77 3.63
C ASP A 47 9.52 22.01 2.75
N VAL A 48 10.14 23.12 3.17
CA VAL A 48 10.41 24.24 2.26
C VAL A 48 11.61 23.83 1.40
N GLY A 49 11.42 22.78 0.60
CA GLY A 49 12.35 22.35 -0.42
C GLY A 49 12.25 23.27 -1.63
N ASP A 50 13.38 23.57 -2.25
CA ASP A 50 13.47 24.35 -3.47
C ASP A 50 12.42 23.96 -4.52
N LYS A 51 11.99 24.93 -5.34
CA LYS A 51 11.16 24.63 -6.52
C LYS A 51 11.76 23.44 -7.26
N PRO A 52 10.97 22.42 -7.66
CA PRO A 52 11.48 21.25 -8.32
C PRO A 52 11.91 21.63 -9.74
N SER A 53 13.13 22.15 -9.86
CA SER A 53 13.67 22.75 -11.08
C SER A 53 14.24 21.70 -12.06
N GLY A 54 13.86 20.44 -11.90
CA GLY A 54 14.35 19.33 -12.70
C GLY A 54 13.33 18.88 -13.74
N SER A 55 13.83 18.50 -14.93
CA SER A 55 13.02 17.81 -15.93
C SER A 55 12.32 16.60 -15.29
N ILE A 56 11.04 16.41 -15.60
CA ILE A 56 10.24 15.21 -15.27
C ILE A 56 10.99 13.92 -15.62
N ALA A 57 11.84 13.95 -16.64
CA ALA A 57 12.63 12.81 -17.10
C ALA A 57 13.93 12.58 -16.33
N ALA A 58 14.45 13.55 -15.56
CA ALA A 58 15.76 13.44 -14.94
C ALA A 58 15.88 12.27 -13.96
N PRO A 59 14.90 12.01 -13.06
CA PRO A 59 14.94 10.83 -12.21
C PRO A 59 14.93 9.52 -12.98
N TYR A 60 14.50 9.51 -14.25
CA TYR A 60 14.34 8.36 -15.14
C TYR A 60 15.46 8.19 -16.18
N SER A 61 16.43 9.10 -16.18
CA SER A 61 17.55 9.05 -17.11
C SER A 61 18.40 7.79 -16.88
N GLY A 62 18.88 7.18 -17.97
CA GLY A 62 19.73 5.98 -17.90
C GLY A 62 19.00 4.70 -17.45
N ARG A 63 17.68 4.62 -17.65
CA ARG A 63 16.88 3.40 -17.41
C ARG A 63 16.23 2.87 -18.68
N GLY A 64 17.06 2.51 -19.66
CA GLY A 64 16.59 1.78 -20.83
C GLY A 64 16.25 0.32 -20.49
N GLN A 65 15.69 -0.41 -21.46
CA GLN A 65 15.36 -1.84 -21.29
C GLN A 65 16.52 -2.66 -20.72
N GLN A 66 17.74 -2.46 -21.23
CA GLN A 66 18.92 -3.20 -20.77
C GLN A 66 19.29 -2.87 -19.32
N ASP A 67 19.23 -1.60 -18.93
CA ASP A 67 19.50 -1.17 -17.56
C ASP A 67 18.47 -1.77 -16.58
N ILE A 68 17.20 -1.85 -16.99
CA ILE A 68 16.13 -2.49 -16.21
C ILE A 68 16.38 -4.00 -16.07
N ILE A 69 16.74 -4.67 -17.17
CA ILE A 69 17.06 -6.10 -17.18
C ILE A 69 18.27 -6.39 -16.27
N ASP A 70 19.32 -5.59 -16.35
CA ASP A 70 20.52 -5.82 -15.55
C ASP A 70 20.31 -5.49 -14.08
N ARG A 71 19.51 -4.46 -13.78
CA ARG A 71 19.11 -4.17 -12.40
C ARG A 71 18.27 -5.29 -11.82
N TRP A 72 17.36 -5.86 -12.60
CA TRP A 72 16.61 -7.04 -12.20
C TRP A 72 17.52 -8.24 -11.94
N LYS A 73 18.46 -8.57 -12.83
CA LYS A 73 19.41 -9.68 -12.57
C LYS A 73 20.18 -9.50 -11.26
N ALA A 74 20.50 -8.25 -10.90
CA ALA A 74 21.18 -7.95 -9.64
C ALA A 74 20.28 -8.21 -8.42
N LEU A 75 19.00 -7.80 -8.51
CA LEU A 75 18.04 -7.77 -7.40
C LEU A 75 17.03 -8.93 -7.39
N LYS A 76 17.00 -9.79 -8.40
CA LYS A 76 16.00 -10.86 -8.45
C LYS A 76 16.13 -11.77 -7.22
N PRO A 77 15.00 -12.33 -6.73
CA PRO A 77 15.03 -13.29 -5.64
C PRO A 77 16.01 -14.45 -5.93
N LYS A 78 16.79 -14.83 -4.91
CA LYS A 78 17.82 -15.89 -4.98
C LYS A 78 17.71 -16.90 -3.83
N ALA A 79 16.84 -16.65 -2.86
CA ALA A 79 16.67 -17.49 -1.70
C ALA A 79 16.22 -18.89 -2.14
N ASN A 80 16.90 -19.88 -1.57
CA ASN A 80 16.63 -21.29 -1.79
C ASN A 80 16.40 -21.95 -0.41
N GLY A 81 15.72 -23.09 -0.38
CA GLY A 81 15.49 -23.82 0.86
C GLY A 81 14.33 -23.26 1.69
N SER A 82 14.40 -23.37 3.01
CA SER A 82 13.29 -23.02 3.91
C SER A 82 13.07 -21.50 3.98
N ILE A 83 11.80 -21.09 3.85
CA ILE A 83 11.35 -19.70 4.10
C ILE A 83 11.64 -19.30 5.54
N TYR A 84 11.53 -20.24 6.47
CA TYR A 84 11.69 -19.99 7.89
C TYR A 84 13.06 -20.44 8.40
N ASN A 85 13.66 -19.62 9.26
CA ASN A 85 14.71 -20.08 10.16
C ASN A 85 14.09 -20.79 11.37
N ASP A 86 13.06 -20.18 11.97
CA ASP A 86 12.24 -20.78 13.01
C ASP A 86 10.79 -20.90 12.54
N GLN A 87 10.24 -22.12 12.56
CA GLN A 87 8.88 -22.36 12.08
C GLN A 87 7.84 -21.63 12.94
N PRO A 88 6.93 -20.82 12.36
CA PRO A 88 5.82 -20.23 13.10
C PRO A 88 4.79 -21.28 13.50
N SER A 89 4.13 -21.07 14.64
CA SER A 89 2.91 -21.77 15.02
C SER A 89 1.76 -20.77 15.08
N TRP A 90 0.83 -20.91 14.14
CA TRP A 90 -0.42 -20.13 14.06
C TRP A 90 -1.59 -20.78 14.81
N GLN A 91 -1.29 -21.81 15.61
CA GLN A 91 -2.20 -22.47 16.55
C GLN A 91 -1.52 -22.55 17.92
N GLU A 92 -2.29 -22.85 18.98
CA GLU A 92 -1.71 -23.02 20.31
C GLU A 92 -0.74 -24.22 20.38
N PRO A 93 0.43 -24.08 21.04
CA PRO A 93 0.99 -22.83 21.56
C PRO A 93 1.51 -21.94 20.42
N TYR A 94 1.12 -20.66 20.43
CA TYR A 94 1.50 -19.70 19.39
C TYR A 94 2.99 -19.36 19.46
N THR A 95 3.65 -19.35 18.31
CA THR A 95 5.03 -18.89 18.18
C THR A 95 5.16 -18.07 16.90
N ALA A 96 5.81 -16.91 16.99
CA ALA A 96 6.01 -16.06 15.81
C ALA A 96 6.90 -16.76 14.77
N GLY A 97 7.91 -17.50 15.22
CA GLY A 97 8.97 -18.00 14.35
C GLY A 97 9.79 -16.84 13.76
N SER A 98 10.51 -17.10 12.67
CA SER A 98 11.33 -16.11 11.99
C SER A 98 11.54 -16.51 10.52
N LEU A 99 11.58 -15.51 9.63
CA LEU A 99 12.01 -15.73 8.25
C LEU A 99 13.51 -15.94 8.18
N SER A 100 13.99 -16.73 7.23
CA SER A 100 15.42 -16.78 6.93
C SER A 100 15.90 -15.45 6.36
N ALA A 101 17.16 -15.11 6.63
CA ALA A 101 17.76 -13.85 6.18
C ALA A 101 17.67 -13.67 4.67
N ASP A 102 17.87 -14.74 3.89
CA ASP A 102 17.80 -14.70 2.43
C ASP A 102 16.39 -14.38 1.92
N HIS A 103 15.35 -15.00 2.47
CA HIS A 103 13.96 -14.72 2.07
C HIS A 103 13.53 -13.31 2.46
N HIS A 104 14.00 -12.83 3.62
CA HIS A 104 13.77 -11.45 4.02
C HIS A 104 14.49 -10.47 3.07
N GLN A 105 15.73 -10.77 2.69
CA GLN A 105 16.51 -9.95 1.76
C GLN A 105 15.90 -9.93 0.36
N ASP A 106 15.33 -11.04 -0.11
CA ASP A 106 14.61 -11.11 -1.38
C ASP A 106 13.38 -10.19 -1.40
N GLY A 107 12.64 -10.10 -0.28
CA GLY A 107 11.59 -9.10 -0.11
C GLY A 107 12.11 -7.67 -0.26
N VAL A 108 13.23 -7.34 0.38
CA VAL A 108 13.89 -6.03 0.27
C VAL A 108 14.34 -5.75 -1.15
N ASN A 109 14.93 -6.74 -1.83
CA ASN A 109 15.39 -6.58 -3.20
C ASN A 109 14.22 -6.33 -4.17
N SER A 110 13.09 -7.01 -3.95
CA SER A 110 11.85 -6.77 -4.71
C SER A 110 11.34 -5.34 -4.51
N VAL A 111 11.31 -4.82 -3.27
CA VAL A 111 10.98 -3.40 -2.99
C VAL A 111 11.91 -2.47 -3.75
N ASN A 112 13.22 -2.72 -3.69
CA ASN A 112 14.22 -1.91 -4.37
C ASN A 112 14.04 -1.93 -5.90
N PHE A 113 13.72 -3.09 -6.50
CA PHE A 113 13.46 -3.16 -7.93
C PHE A 113 12.23 -2.34 -8.35
N MET A 114 11.13 -2.41 -7.59
CA MET A 114 9.94 -1.59 -7.84
C MET A 114 10.25 -0.09 -7.71
N ARG A 115 11.05 0.29 -6.72
CA ARG A 115 11.48 1.68 -6.52
C ARG A 115 12.39 2.17 -7.65
N TYR A 116 13.32 1.34 -8.11
CA TYR A 116 14.19 1.63 -9.24
C TYR A 116 13.39 1.95 -10.51
N LEU A 117 12.40 1.11 -10.83
CA LEU A 117 11.49 1.34 -11.96
C LEU A 117 10.78 2.70 -11.82
N ALA A 118 10.26 3.01 -10.64
CA ALA A 118 9.56 4.28 -10.38
C ALA A 118 10.46 5.52 -10.30
N GLY A 119 11.77 5.36 -10.44
CA GLY A 119 12.77 6.43 -10.38
C GLY A 119 13.09 6.95 -9.00
N LEU A 120 12.84 6.13 -7.99
CA LEU A 120 13.21 6.39 -6.61
C LEU A 120 14.56 5.75 -6.27
N PRO A 121 15.24 6.22 -5.20
CA PRO A 121 16.38 5.50 -4.66
C PRO A 121 15.96 4.10 -4.20
N ASP A 122 16.66 3.10 -4.71
CA ASP A 122 16.48 1.67 -4.47
C ASP A 122 17.52 1.14 -3.48
N ASP A 123 17.66 1.90 -2.39
CA ASP A 123 18.63 1.73 -1.31
C ASP A 123 17.91 1.48 0.04
N VAL A 124 16.72 0.87 -0.02
CA VAL A 124 15.99 0.40 1.17
C VAL A 124 16.72 -0.80 1.75
N VAL A 125 16.83 -0.83 3.07
CA VAL A 125 17.46 -1.92 3.83
C VAL A 125 16.47 -2.56 4.79
N ALA A 126 16.78 -3.79 5.20
CA ALA A 126 16.05 -4.45 6.27
C ALA A 126 16.26 -3.73 7.62
N HIS A 127 15.25 -3.72 8.47
CA HIS A 127 15.34 -3.20 9.84
C HIS A 127 15.00 -4.29 10.85
N GLU A 128 16.02 -4.81 11.52
CA GLU A 128 15.92 -5.99 12.40
C GLU A 128 14.80 -5.89 13.46
N PRO A 129 14.64 -4.79 14.23
CA PRO A 129 13.55 -4.69 15.21
C PRO A 129 12.15 -4.85 14.63
N TRP A 130 11.98 -4.57 13.33
CA TRP A 130 10.68 -4.68 12.68
C TRP A 130 10.39 -6.08 12.12
N MET A 131 11.41 -6.94 11.99
CA MET A 131 11.24 -8.32 11.52
C MET A 131 10.38 -9.11 12.50
N GLU A 132 10.70 -9.02 13.78
CA GLU A 132 9.95 -9.68 14.84
C GLU A 132 8.51 -9.16 14.89
N GLU A 133 8.30 -7.84 14.85
CA GLU A 133 6.96 -7.23 14.82
C GLU A 133 6.14 -7.75 13.63
N ALA A 134 6.71 -7.73 12.42
CA ALA A 134 6.03 -8.15 11.21
C ALA A 134 5.67 -9.64 11.24
N GLN A 135 6.55 -10.48 11.81
CA GLN A 135 6.32 -11.90 11.93
C GLN A 135 5.21 -12.23 12.94
N HIS A 136 5.16 -11.53 14.07
CA HIS A 136 4.03 -11.62 15.02
C HIS A 136 2.70 -11.25 14.36
N ALA A 137 2.69 -10.19 13.55
CA ALA A 137 1.51 -9.79 12.78
C ALA A 137 1.07 -10.84 11.76
N ALA A 138 2.01 -11.44 11.01
CA ALA A 138 1.68 -12.46 10.02
C ALA A 138 1.01 -13.69 10.67
N VAL A 139 1.54 -14.13 11.82
CA VAL A 139 0.96 -15.23 12.59
C VAL A 139 -0.43 -14.85 13.12
N LEU A 140 -0.60 -13.67 13.74
CA LEU A 140 -1.90 -13.25 14.27
C LEU A 140 -2.97 -13.16 13.16
N LEU A 141 -2.63 -12.59 12.00
CA LEU A 141 -3.55 -12.48 10.87
C LEU A 141 -3.94 -13.86 10.33
N LYS A 142 -2.97 -14.78 10.21
CA LYS A 142 -3.23 -16.17 9.84
C LYS A 142 -4.15 -16.86 10.84
N SER A 143 -3.85 -16.75 12.13
CA SER A 143 -4.65 -17.34 13.21
C SER A 143 -6.07 -16.79 13.27
N ALA A 144 -6.24 -15.49 13.00
CA ALA A 144 -7.54 -14.84 12.93
C ALA A 144 -8.32 -15.16 11.65
N GLY A 145 -7.64 -15.68 10.62
CA GLY A 145 -8.24 -15.96 9.30
C GLY A 145 -8.76 -14.71 8.58
N SER A 146 -8.21 -13.52 8.91
CA SER A 146 -8.70 -12.26 8.37
C SER A 146 -7.57 -11.27 8.13
N LEU A 147 -7.73 -10.44 7.09
CA LEU A 147 -6.80 -9.36 6.76
C LEU A 147 -7.31 -8.05 7.32
N THR A 148 -6.71 -7.56 8.40
CA THR A 148 -7.14 -6.33 9.06
C THR A 148 -5.95 -5.58 9.69
N HIS A 149 -5.97 -4.26 9.60
CA HIS A 149 -5.00 -3.40 10.30
C HIS A 149 -5.25 -3.30 11.80
N ARG A 150 -6.36 -3.86 12.29
CA ARG A 150 -6.78 -3.87 13.71
C ARG A 150 -7.26 -5.27 14.09
N PRO A 151 -6.37 -6.28 14.15
CA PRO A 151 -6.76 -7.63 14.52
C PRO A 151 -7.25 -7.66 15.97
N PRO A 152 -8.23 -8.51 16.31
CA PRO A 152 -8.59 -8.77 17.70
C PRO A 152 -7.54 -9.64 18.39
N GLN A 153 -7.45 -9.57 19.72
CA GLN A 153 -6.66 -10.54 20.50
C GLN A 153 -7.40 -11.86 20.55
N LEU A 154 -6.74 -12.95 20.17
CA LEU A 154 -7.31 -14.30 20.20
C LEU A 154 -7.01 -14.99 21.54
N PRO A 155 -7.85 -15.95 21.99
CA PRO A 155 -7.50 -16.81 23.12
C PRO A 155 -6.12 -17.46 22.93
N GLY A 156 -5.35 -17.59 24.01
CA GLY A 156 -4.01 -18.18 24.00
C GLY A 156 -2.89 -17.26 23.52
N ILE A 157 -3.21 -16.09 22.94
CA ILE A 157 -2.21 -15.07 22.57
C ILE A 157 -1.94 -14.15 23.76
N THR A 158 -0.68 -14.08 24.18
CA THR A 158 -0.23 -13.21 25.28
C THR A 158 -0.25 -11.73 24.87
N ASP A 159 -0.40 -10.84 25.85
CA ASP A 159 -0.41 -9.39 25.60
C ASP A 159 0.84 -8.90 24.84
N PRO A 160 2.08 -9.32 25.19
CA PRO A 160 3.27 -8.91 24.43
C PRO A 160 3.25 -9.35 22.96
N PHE A 161 2.77 -10.57 22.67
CA PHE A 161 2.63 -11.05 21.30
C PHE A 161 1.63 -10.19 20.53
N TYR A 162 0.47 -9.94 21.15
CA TYR A 162 -0.61 -9.15 20.56
C TYR A 162 -0.19 -7.70 20.30
N ASP A 163 0.54 -7.08 21.23
CA ASP A 163 1.01 -5.70 21.12
C ASP A 163 1.98 -5.52 19.93
N LEU A 164 2.95 -6.44 19.77
CA LEU A 164 3.86 -6.44 18.62
C LEU A 164 3.10 -6.61 17.31
N ALA A 165 2.16 -7.57 17.26
CA ALA A 165 1.34 -7.83 16.09
C ALA A 165 0.47 -6.62 15.71
N CYS A 166 -0.20 -5.99 16.67
CA CYS A 166 -1.02 -4.79 16.44
C CYS A 166 -0.18 -3.62 15.92
N LYS A 167 1.00 -3.40 16.52
CA LYS A 167 1.93 -2.36 16.09
C LYS A 167 2.34 -2.57 14.62
N ALA A 168 2.66 -3.79 14.21
CA ALA A 168 2.97 -4.08 12.81
C ALA A 168 1.74 -3.97 11.89
N CYS A 169 0.59 -4.55 12.24
CA CYS A 169 -0.62 -4.50 11.41
C CYS A 169 -1.06 -3.07 11.08
N SER A 170 -0.95 -2.15 12.05
CA SER A 170 -1.39 -0.76 11.87
C SER A 170 -0.47 0.10 10.99
N SER A 171 0.74 -0.37 10.67
CA SER A 171 1.77 0.41 9.96
C SER A 171 2.38 -0.32 8.75
N SER A 172 1.66 -1.30 8.20
CA SER A 172 2.17 -2.22 7.18
C SER A 172 1.22 -2.33 6.00
N ASN A 173 1.76 -2.72 4.86
CA ASN A 173 0.97 -3.37 3.83
C ASN A 173 0.69 -4.81 4.28
N LEU A 174 -0.55 -5.24 4.14
CA LEU A 174 -1.01 -6.58 4.52
C LEU A 174 -1.56 -7.27 3.28
N ALA A 175 -1.19 -8.52 3.05
CA ALA A 175 -1.77 -9.34 2.01
C ALA A 175 -2.04 -10.75 2.54
N TYR A 176 -2.97 -11.42 1.90
CA TYR A 176 -3.04 -12.87 1.94
C TYR A 176 -3.26 -13.39 0.52
N GLY A 177 -2.70 -14.55 0.21
CA GLY A 177 -2.83 -15.17 -1.11
C GLY A 177 -3.51 -16.53 -1.02
N PHE A 178 -4.38 -16.84 -1.98
CA PHE A 178 -4.69 -18.23 -2.32
C PHE A 178 -4.35 -18.47 -3.78
N SER A 179 -3.65 -19.55 -4.05
CA SER A 179 -3.37 -20.03 -5.39
C SER A 179 -4.38 -21.11 -5.79
N GLN A 180 -5.07 -20.94 -6.94
CA GLN A 180 -5.44 -22.06 -7.83
C GLN A 180 -6.09 -21.66 -9.17
N THR A 181 -6.28 -20.37 -9.46
CA THR A 181 -6.81 -19.92 -10.77
C THR A 181 -5.84 -18.92 -11.37
N GLY A 182 -5.32 -19.20 -12.57
CA GLY A 182 -4.10 -18.64 -13.20
C GLY A 182 -3.94 -17.13 -13.37
N ASP A 183 -4.74 -16.31 -12.70
CA ASP A 183 -4.68 -14.84 -12.73
C ASP A 183 -4.28 -14.22 -11.36
N VAL A 184 -3.88 -15.04 -10.37
CA VAL A 184 -3.49 -14.58 -9.02
C VAL A 184 -1.99 -14.77 -8.81
N VAL A 185 -1.29 -13.70 -8.46
CA VAL A 185 0.11 -13.74 -8.00
C VAL A 185 0.17 -14.69 -6.78
N ARG A 186 0.88 -15.82 -6.92
CA ARG A 186 1.13 -16.72 -5.78
C ARG A 186 1.98 -15.96 -4.76
N LEU A 187 1.52 -15.88 -3.51
CA LEU A 187 2.26 -15.22 -2.42
C LEU A 187 3.06 -16.26 -1.63
N ASP A 188 3.96 -16.94 -2.34
CA ASP A 188 4.76 -18.02 -1.77
C ASP A 188 5.96 -17.47 -0.99
N THR A 189 6.39 -16.24 -1.30
CA THR A 189 7.52 -15.56 -0.62
C THR A 189 7.23 -14.10 -0.26
N ALA A 190 8.11 -13.50 0.55
CA ALA A 190 8.11 -12.06 0.81
C ALA A 190 8.32 -11.23 -0.47
N ALA A 191 9.13 -11.72 -1.42
CA ALA A 191 9.34 -11.05 -2.69
C ALA A 191 8.08 -11.05 -3.56
N ASP A 192 7.35 -12.16 -3.62
CA ASP A 192 6.07 -12.25 -4.33
C ASP A 192 5.02 -11.33 -3.72
N SER A 193 5.05 -11.18 -2.39
CA SER A 193 4.17 -10.27 -1.66
C SER A 193 4.33 -8.83 -2.13
N VAL A 194 5.55 -8.38 -2.42
CA VAL A 194 5.81 -7.05 -2.98
C VAL A 194 5.16 -6.90 -4.36
N VAL A 195 5.28 -7.90 -5.23
CA VAL A 195 4.59 -7.91 -6.54
C VAL A 195 3.07 -7.85 -6.35
N GLY A 196 2.54 -8.64 -5.41
CA GLY A 196 1.12 -8.63 -5.05
C GLY A 196 0.63 -7.27 -4.54
N PHE A 197 1.40 -6.59 -3.71
CA PHE A 197 1.11 -5.23 -3.25
C PHE A 197 1.06 -4.24 -4.43
N MET A 198 2.01 -4.32 -5.36
CA MET A 198 2.03 -3.44 -6.54
C MET A 198 0.86 -3.69 -7.50
N ASN A 199 0.28 -4.90 -7.46
CA ASN A 199 -0.87 -5.33 -8.26
C ASN A 199 -2.23 -4.82 -7.74
N GLU A 200 -2.29 -4.28 -6.52
CA GLU A 200 -3.44 -3.53 -5.97
C GLU A 200 -4.81 -4.20 -6.08
N ARG A 201 -4.84 -5.54 -6.13
CA ARG A 201 -6.09 -6.28 -6.28
C ARG A 201 -7.00 -6.02 -5.07
N GLY A 202 -8.18 -5.45 -5.31
CA GLY A 202 -9.12 -5.03 -4.27
C GLY A 202 -8.80 -3.70 -3.60
N ASN A 203 -7.76 -2.99 -4.04
CA ASN A 203 -7.37 -1.66 -3.55
C ASN A 203 -7.05 -0.67 -4.70
N GLU A 204 -7.63 -0.94 -5.88
CA GLU A 204 -7.40 -0.16 -7.10
C GLU A 204 -7.87 1.30 -6.98
N GLN A 205 -8.76 1.60 -6.02
CA GLN A 205 -9.29 2.95 -5.82
C GLN A 205 -8.29 3.91 -5.16
N THR A 206 -7.32 3.39 -4.39
CA THR A 206 -6.34 4.25 -3.70
C THR A 206 -4.90 3.96 -4.10
N VAL A 207 -4.66 2.77 -4.67
CA VAL A 207 -3.33 2.18 -4.92
C VAL A 207 -2.39 2.34 -3.71
N GLY A 208 -2.96 2.15 -2.51
CA GLY A 208 -2.31 2.48 -1.26
C GLY A 208 -1.06 1.65 -0.98
N HIS A 209 -1.04 0.37 -1.34
CA HIS A 209 0.11 -0.50 -1.06
C HIS A 209 1.34 -0.09 -1.89
N ARG A 210 1.14 0.13 -3.19
CA ARG A 210 2.09 0.69 -4.15
C ARG A 210 2.60 2.02 -3.68
N ARG A 211 1.71 2.93 -3.26
CA ARG A 211 2.12 4.27 -2.81
C ARG A 211 3.00 4.20 -1.55
N TRP A 212 2.78 3.23 -0.66
CA TRP A 212 3.70 2.99 0.44
C TRP A 212 5.05 2.40 0.00
N ILE A 213 5.09 1.46 -0.93
CA ILE A 213 6.36 0.93 -1.50
C ILE A 213 7.15 2.04 -2.19
N LEU A 214 6.44 2.93 -2.90
CA LEU A 214 6.98 4.06 -3.64
C LEU A 214 7.08 5.34 -2.78
N ASN A 215 7.03 5.23 -1.44
CA ASN A 215 7.19 6.36 -0.54
C ASN A 215 8.64 6.91 -0.63
N PRO A 216 8.86 8.17 -1.01
CA PRO A 216 10.20 8.75 -1.15
C PRO A 216 11.00 8.79 0.16
N ALA A 217 10.31 8.96 1.29
CA ALA A 217 10.91 9.04 2.60
C ALA A 217 11.37 7.67 3.15
N MET A 218 11.05 6.58 2.46
CA MET A 218 11.39 5.21 2.87
C MET A 218 12.87 4.90 2.64
N LYS A 219 13.47 4.27 3.65
CA LYS A 219 14.83 3.72 3.71
C LYS A 219 14.89 2.36 4.40
N LYS A 220 13.86 2.01 5.16
CA LYS A 220 13.79 0.79 5.96
C LYS A 220 12.50 0.03 5.70
N THR A 221 12.57 -1.29 5.74
CA THR A 221 11.42 -2.19 5.72
C THR A 221 11.68 -3.44 6.55
N ALA A 222 10.64 -4.21 6.81
CA ALA A 222 10.76 -5.59 7.27
C ALA A 222 9.54 -6.41 6.84
N PHE A 223 9.71 -7.73 6.82
CA PHE A 223 8.73 -8.69 6.35
C PHE A 223 8.40 -9.71 7.43
N GLY A 224 7.12 -10.10 7.47
CA GLY A 224 6.65 -11.29 8.15
C GLY A 224 5.79 -12.12 7.19
N TRP A 225 5.85 -13.44 7.33
CA TRP A 225 5.07 -14.35 6.49
C TRP A 225 4.60 -15.57 7.30
N CYS A 226 3.35 -16.01 7.09
CA CYS A 226 2.78 -17.20 7.70
C CYS A 226 1.72 -17.87 6.80
N GLU A 227 2.05 -19.02 6.20
CA GLU A 227 1.08 -19.88 5.48
C GLU A 227 0.19 -19.10 4.47
N SER A 228 0.80 -18.16 3.72
CA SER A 228 0.21 -17.18 2.76
C SER A 228 -0.20 -15.80 3.27
N TYR A 229 -0.15 -15.53 4.57
CA TYR A 229 -0.33 -14.17 5.10
C TYR A 229 0.99 -13.43 5.11
N SER A 230 1.00 -12.22 4.59
CA SER A 230 2.21 -11.42 4.41
C SER A 230 2.04 -10.02 5.00
N VAL A 231 3.08 -9.56 5.67
CA VAL A 231 3.16 -8.26 6.32
C VAL A 231 4.44 -7.59 5.87
N MET A 232 4.34 -6.38 5.30
CA MET A 232 5.50 -5.54 4.99
C MET A 232 5.38 -4.20 5.68
N LYS A 233 6.34 -3.87 6.53
CA LYS A 233 6.42 -2.57 7.22
C LYS A 233 6.69 -1.48 6.18
N ALA A 234 5.71 -0.58 5.99
CA ALA A 234 5.68 0.27 4.79
C ALA A 234 5.65 1.77 5.09
N PHE A 235 5.42 2.15 6.36
CA PHE A 235 5.21 3.55 6.76
C PHE A 235 6.52 4.27 7.12
N ASP A 236 7.68 3.70 6.76
CA ASP A 236 8.98 4.29 7.09
C ASP A 236 9.16 5.68 6.46
N ARG A 237 9.72 6.59 7.26
CA ARG A 237 10.07 7.96 6.85
C ARG A 237 11.50 8.33 7.25
N SER A 238 12.35 7.33 7.45
CA SER A 238 13.69 7.50 8.03
C SER A 238 14.73 8.10 7.07
N ARG A 239 14.40 8.36 5.80
CA ARG A 239 15.33 9.01 4.86
C ARG A 239 15.64 10.43 5.35
N SER A 240 16.91 10.65 5.72
CA SER A 240 17.39 11.93 6.26
C SER A 240 17.45 13.05 5.22
N LEU A 241 17.82 12.72 3.98
CA LEU A 241 17.86 13.67 2.87
C LEU A 241 16.63 13.49 1.98
N ALA A 242 15.78 14.52 1.91
CA ALA A 242 14.61 14.53 1.05
C ALA A 242 15.00 14.22 -0.40
N PHE A 243 14.37 13.21 -0.97
CA PHE A 243 14.52 12.92 -2.39
C PHE A 243 13.70 13.94 -3.18
N GLN A 244 14.34 14.63 -4.13
CA GLN A 244 13.68 15.65 -4.95
C GLN A 244 13.01 14.98 -6.16
N TYR A 245 11.71 15.21 -6.33
CA TYR A 245 10.92 14.66 -7.44
C TYR A 245 9.76 15.60 -7.79
N ASN A 246 9.36 15.57 -9.06
CA ASN A 246 8.14 16.22 -9.53
C ASN A 246 6.94 15.26 -9.51
N LEU A 247 7.19 14.03 -9.99
CA LEU A 247 6.22 12.94 -10.02
C LEU A 247 6.88 11.62 -9.66
N ILE A 248 6.03 10.69 -9.25
CA ILE A 248 6.33 9.26 -9.15
C ILE A 248 5.21 8.55 -9.90
N ALA A 249 5.55 8.02 -11.07
CA ALA A 249 4.57 7.40 -11.95
C ALA A 249 4.76 5.88 -12.02
N TRP A 250 3.64 5.18 -12.17
CA TRP A 250 3.59 3.74 -12.41
C TRP A 250 2.52 3.47 -13.47
N PRO A 251 2.90 3.18 -14.72
CA PRO A 251 4.26 3.19 -15.27
C PRO A 251 4.92 4.58 -15.34
N PRO A 252 6.26 4.65 -15.27
CA PRO A 252 7.04 5.87 -15.37
C PRO A 252 7.26 6.35 -16.82
N PRO A 253 7.82 7.55 -17.02
CA PRO A 253 8.46 7.93 -18.28
C PRO A 253 9.58 6.94 -18.67
N GLY A 254 9.65 6.57 -19.95
CA GLY A 254 10.69 5.67 -20.47
C GLY A 254 10.23 4.23 -20.63
N ASP A 255 11.18 3.29 -20.62
CA ASP A 255 10.91 1.87 -20.79
C ASP A 255 10.30 1.27 -19.51
N PHE A 256 9.32 0.38 -19.66
CA PHE A 256 8.67 -0.28 -18.54
C PHE A 256 8.23 -1.72 -18.87
N PRO A 257 8.41 -2.69 -17.94
CA PRO A 257 8.01 -4.07 -18.20
C PRO A 257 6.49 -4.24 -18.36
N GLN A 258 6.05 -4.79 -19.48
CA GLN A 258 4.63 -4.99 -19.78
C GLN A 258 3.95 -5.92 -18.75
N GLN A 259 4.67 -6.89 -18.21
CA GLN A 259 4.23 -7.85 -17.19
C GLN A 259 3.73 -7.17 -15.91
N LEU A 260 4.23 -5.97 -15.59
CA LEU A 260 3.82 -5.18 -14.43
C LEU A 260 2.65 -4.22 -14.73
N CYS A 261 2.05 -4.33 -15.92
CA CYS A 261 0.88 -3.58 -16.39
C CYS A 261 -0.31 -4.50 -16.75
N PRO A 262 -0.79 -5.40 -15.87
CA PRO A 262 -1.95 -6.20 -16.19
C PRO A 262 -3.19 -5.32 -16.37
N GLN A 263 -4.14 -5.75 -17.22
CA GLN A 263 -5.25 -4.91 -17.70
C GLN A 263 -6.18 -4.37 -16.59
N HIS A 264 -6.28 -5.06 -15.46
CA HIS A 264 -7.10 -4.58 -14.32
C HIS A 264 -6.42 -3.46 -13.54
N LEU A 265 -5.10 -3.36 -13.62
CA LEU A 265 -4.30 -2.50 -12.76
C LEU A 265 -4.33 -1.04 -13.23
N PRO A 266 -4.77 -0.10 -12.39
CA PRO A 266 -4.70 1.31 -12.75
C PRO A 266 -3.26 1.82 -12.76
N TRP A 267 -3.03 2.74 -13.67
CA TRP A 267 -1.84 3.59 -13.70
C TRP A 267 -2.00 4.65 -12.62
N SER A 268 -0.88 5.15 -12.10
CA SER A 268 -0.88 6.14 -11.02
C SER A 268 0.25 7.13 -11.16
N VAL A 269 -0.02 8.39 -10.86
CA VAL A 269 0.95 9.49 -10.82
C VAL A 269 0.80 10.21 -9.50
N SER A 270 1.79 10.07 -8.62
CA SER A 270 1.87 10.82 -7.37
C SER A 270 2.70 12.07 -7.59
N LEU A 271 2.15 13.24 -7.25
CA LEU A 271 2.82 14.53 -7.44
C LEU A 271 3.37 15.05 -6.12
N THR A 272 4.50 15.77 -6.17
CA THR A 272 5.06 16.39 -4.97
C THR A 272 4.07 17.37 -4.36
N HIS A 273 3.63 17.09 -3.13
CA HIS A 273 2.59 17.85 -2.47
C HIS A 273 3.07 19.19 -1.91
N ASN A 274 4.37 19.50 -2.00
CA ASN A 274 4.89 20.80 -1.61
C ASN A 274 4.49 21.85 -2.66
N HIS A 275 4.56 21.49 -3.94
CA HIS A 275 4.34 22.41 -5.05
C HIS A 275 3.01 22.21 -5.77
N TYR A 276 2.55 20.96 -5.86
CA TYR A 276 1.29 20.64 -6.52
C TYR A 276 0.14 20.62 -5.53
N ARG A 277 -1.04 21.07 -5.97
CA ARG A 277 -2.29 20.97 -5.21
C ARG A 277 -3.39 20.34 -6.06
N PRO A 278 -4.25 19.49 -5.48
CA PRO A 278 -5.46 19.03 -6.15
C PRO A 278 -6.35 20.21 -6.53
N THR A 279 -6.79 20.27 -7.77
CA THR A 279 -7.65 21.34 -8.30
C THR A 279 -9.09 20.88 -8.46
N GLY A 280 -9.33 19.56 -8.53
CA GLY A 280 -10.63 18.99 -8.93
C GLY A 280 -10.94 19.18 -10.42
N GLN A 281 -10.00 19.70 -11.20
CA GLN A 281 -10.10 19.94 -12.63
C GLN A 281 -9.11 19.08 -13.43
N GLU A 282 -8.45 18.12 -12.77
CA GLU A 282 -7.45 17.28 -13.39
C GLU A 282 -8.07 16.44 -14.51
N THR A 283 -7.38 16.39 -15.64
CA THR A 283 -7.73 15.48 -16.73
C THR A 283 -6.48 14.76 -17.22
N VAL A 284 -6.66 13.51 -17.64
CA VAL A 284 -5.62 12.68 -18.26
C VAL A 284 -6.03 12.38 -19.69
N THR A 285 -5.16 12.74 -20.63
CA THR A 285 -5.21 12.26 -22.02
C THR A 285 -4.14 11.19 -22.20
N MET A 286 -4.57 9.97 -22.51
CA MET A 286 -3.69 8.84 -22.83
C MET A 286 -3.83 8.50 -24.30
N VAL A 287 -2.72 8.51 -25.04
CA VAL A 287 -2.68 8.19 -26.48
C VAL A 287 -1.76 7.01 -26.72
N ARG A 288 -2.30 5.90 -27.24
CA ARG A 288 -1.48 4.77 -27.71
C ARG A 288 -1.00 5.06 -29.12
N GLN A 289 0.31 5.15 -29.32
CA GLN A 289 0.90 5.64 -30.57
C GLN A 289 0.76 4.66 -31.75
N ARG A 290 0.63 3.35 -31.50
CA ARG A 290 0.54 2.36 -32.60
C ARG A 290 -0.69 2.55 -33.49
N ASP A 291 -1.80 3.02 -32.91
CA ASP A 291 -3.10 3.13 -33.57
C ASP A 291 -3.82 4.45 -33.28
N ASN A 292 -3.14 5.40 -32.63
CA ASN A 292 -3.67 6.69 -32.20
C ASN A 292 -4.95 6.62 -31.35
N LYS A 293 -5.26 5.45 -30.75
CA LYS A 293 -6.39 5.34 -29.83
C LYS A 293 -6.15 6.25 -28.63
N THR A 294 -7.16 7.07 -28.33
CA THR A 294 -7.09 8.11 -27.31
C THR A 294 -8.15 7.86 -26.24
N TRP A 295 -7.75 7.97 -24.98
CA TRP A 295 -8.64 7.99 -23.83
C TRP A 295 -8.52 9.36 -23.16
N GLN A 296 -9.66 10.02 -22.95
CA GLN A 296 -9.75 11.23 -22.15
C GLN A 296 -10.45 10.85 -20.84
N LEU A 297 -9.78 11.07 -19.73
CA LEU A 297 -10.16 10.59 -18.41
C LEU A 297 -10.22 11.78 -17.46
N SER A 298 -11.37 11.98 -16.82
CA SER A 298 -11.59 13.04 -15.84
C SER A 298 -12.70 12.59 -14.89
N VAL A 299 -12.90 13.35 -13.81
CA VAL A 299 -14.03 13.15 -12.89
C VAL A 299 -15.41 13.24 -13.57
N SER A 300 -15.48 13.89 -14.74
CA SER A 300 -16.73 14.07 -15.50
C SER A 300 -17.02 12.93 -16.50
N ASN A 301 -16.03 12.07 -16.80
CA ASN A 301 -16.20 10.97 -17.73
C ASN A 301 -17.07 9.84 -17.14
N LYS A 302 -17.71 9.07 -18.01
CA LYS A 302 -18.48 7.91 -17.57
C LYS A 302 -17.53 6.75 -17.21
N PRO A 303 -17.87 5.89 -16.24
CA PRO A 303 -17.05 4.71 -15.91
C PRO A 303 -16.77 3.76 -17.08
N ALA A 304 -17.58 3.82 -18.15
CA ALA A 304 -17.39 3.04 -19.37
C ALA A 304 -16.18 3.49 -20.20
N ASP A 305 -15.74 4.75 -20.06
CA ASP A 305 -14.62 5.33 -20.81
C ASP A 305 -13.26 4.98 -20.16
N GLY A 306 -13.29 4.50 -18.91
CA GLY A 306 -12.12 4.16 -18.10
C GLY A 306 -12.34 4.47 -16.61
N LEU A 307 -11.30 4.24 -15.81
CA LEU A 307 -11.22 4.69 -14.42
C LEU A 307 -10.48 6.04 -14.38
N PHE A 308 -10.97 6.96 -13.55
CA PHE A 308 -10.26 8.18 -13.17
C PHE A 308 -10.59 8.53 -11.72
N LEU A 309 -9.56 8.73 -10.89
CA LEU A 309 -9.68 9.12 -9.50
C LEU A 309 -8.54 10.08 -9.15
N VAL A 310 -8.83 11.01 -8.24
CA VAL A 310 -7.82 11.79 -7.53
C VAL A 310 -7.97 11.45 -6.06
N ASP A 311 -6.95 10.85 -5.47
CA ASP A 311 -6.90 10.52 -4.05
C ASP A 311 -5.88 11.42 -3.35
N SER A 312 -6.30 12.05 -2.26
CA SER A 312 -5.51 12.98 -1.44
C SER A 312 -5.08 12.38 -0.09
N LYS A 313 -5.35 11.08 0.17
CA LYS A 313 -5.05 10.45 1.45
C LYS A 313 -3.55 10.19 1.60
N GLY A 314 -3.05 10.24 2.84
CA GLY A 314 -1.62 10.10 3.14
C GLY A 314 -1.07 8.67 3.04
N PHE A 315 -0.91 8.15 1.83
CA PHE A 315 -0.18 6.90 1.56
C PHE A 315 1.23 7.24 1.04
N GLY A 316 2.16 7.58 1.92
CA GLY A 316 3.46 8.12 1.54
C GLY A 316 3.36 9.55 0.99
N VAL A 317 2.90 9.68 -0.26
CA VAL A 317 2.65 10.94 -0.99
C VAL A 317 1.14 11.15 -1.14
N PRO A 318 0.55 12.24 -0.62
CA PRO A 318 -0.90 12.41 -0.55
C PRO A 318 -1.55 12.71 -1.90
N TYR A 319 -0.96 13.47 -2.82
CA TYR A 319 -1.60 13.82 -4.09
C TYR A 319 -1.34 12.77 -5.18
N CYS A 320 -2.32 11.91 -5.45
CA CYS A 320 -2.22 10.85 -6.45
C CYS A 320 -3.37 10.88 -7.47
N ILE A 321 -3.01 10.91 -8.75
CA ILE A 321 -3.92 10.78 -9.88
C ILE A 321 -3.87 9.33 -10.33
N ILE A 322 -5.01 8.65 -10.30
CA ILE A 322 -5.15 7.21 -10.59
C ILE A 322 -6.06 7.07 -11.79
N PHE A 323 -5.61 6.39 -12.83
CA PHE A 323 -6.37 6.28 -14.06
C PHE A 323 -6.13 4.95 -14.76
N ARG A 324 -7.13 4.52 -15.52
CA ARG A 324 -7.02 3.30 -16.33
C ARG A 324 -7.88 3.49 -17.57
N PRO A 325 -7.38 3.18 -18.77
CA PRO A 325 -8.23 3.08 -19.95
C PRO A 325 -9.30 1.99 -19.76
N ASP A 326 -10.23 1.91 -20.70
CA ASP A 326 -11.27 0.90 -20.70
C ASP A 326 -10.70 -0.53 -20.50
N LYS A 327 -11.46 -1.42 -19.84
CA LYS A 327 -10.96 -2.77 -19.47
C LYS A 327 -10.65 -3.67 -20.67
N SER A 328 -11.05 -3.30 -21.89
CA SER A 328 -10.80 -4.09 -23.10
C SER A 328 -9.41 -3.83 -23.70
N LEU A 329 -8.69 -2.82 -23.19
CA LEU A 329 -7.34 -2.55 -23.65
C LEU A 329 -6.39 -3.70 -23.29
N ASN A 330 -5.86 -4.35 -24.33
CA ASN A 330 -4.71 -5.24 -24.19
C ASN A 330 -3.40 -4.48 -24.46
N TYR A 331 -2.50 -4.49 -23.48
CA TYR A 331 -1.15 -3.94 -23.58
C TYR A 331 -0.24 -4.94 -24.30
N LEU A 332 0.46 -4.49 -25.34
CA LEU A 332 1.46 -5.30 -26.06
C LEU A 332 2.88 -4.78 -25.83
N PRO A 333 3.90 -5.65 -25.95
CA PRO A 333 5.28 -5.20 -26.08
C PRO A 333 5.43 -4.16 -27.20
N ALA A 334 6.33 -3.20 -27.00
CA ALA A 334 6.55 -2.02 -27.84
C ALA A 334 5.39 -1.02 -27.93
N ASP A 335 4.27 -1.23 -27.22
CA ASP A 335 3.26 -0.18 -27.11
C ASP A 335 3.84 1.06 -26.44
N ARG A 336 3.60 2.22 -27.06
CA ARG A 336 3.99 3.52 -26.53
C ARG A 336 2.75 4.32 -26.18
N PHE A 337 2.70 4.81 -24.95
CA PHE A 337 1.60 5.61 -24.45
C PHE A 337 2.09 6.99 -24.09
N LYS A 338 1.64 8.00 -24.84
CA LYS A 338 1.82 9.39 -24.44
C LYS A 338 0.73 9.75 -23.42
N ILE A 339 1.15 10.18 -22.25
CA ILE A 339 0.29 10.65 -21.18
C ILE A 339 0.45 12.17 -21.10
N THR A 340 -0.67 12.87 -21.06
CA THR A 340 -0.73 14.31 -20.79
C THR A 340 -1.74 14.55 -19.67
N ILE A 341 -1.32 15.25 -18.63
CA ILE A 341 -2.14 15.59 -17.46
C ILE A 341 -2.25 17.11 -17.41
N THR A 342 -3.48 17.61 -17.50
CA THR A 342 -3.80 19.05 -17.47
C THR A 342 -4.72 19.36 -16.30
N GLY A 343 -5.03 20.64 -16.10
CA GLY A 343 -5.81 21.10 -14.95
C GLY A 343 -5.00 21.05 -13.65
N LEU A 344 -3.67 20.94 -13.74
CA LEU A 344 -2.79 20.97 -12.57
C LEU A 344 -2.47 22.42 -12.18
N GLU A 345 -2.17 22.61 -10.90
CA GLU A 345 -1.60 23.85 -10.37
C GLU A 345 -0.28 23.52 -9.67
N MET A 346 0.77 24.28 -10.00
CA MET A 346 2.08 24.23 -9.36
C MET A 346 2.46 25.63 -8.89
N ASP A 347 2.66 25.80 -7.59
CA ASP A 347 3.00 27.10 -6.96
C ASP A 347 2.06 28.26 -7.37
N GLY A 348 0.76 27.98 -7.49
CA GLY A 348 -0.25 28.98 -7.88
C GLY A 348 -0.35 29.29 -9.38
N ALA A 349 0.41 28.59 -10.22
CA ALA A 349 0.35 28.72 -11.68
C ALA A 349 -0.19 27.45 -12.33
N ALA A 350 -0.91 27.62 -13.44
CA ALA A 350 -1.37 26.49 -14.25
C ALA A 350 -0.16 25.66 -14.72
N ALA A 351 -0.28 24.34 -14.58
CA ALA A 351 0.77 23.39 -14.92
C ALA A 351 0.23 22.27 -15.82
N GLU A 352 1.14 21.63 -16.54
CA GLU A 352 0.88 20.45 -17.35
C GLU A 352 2.04 19.47 -17.16
N ILE A 353 1.72 18.18 -17.13
CA ILE A 353 2.70 17.10 -17.17
C ILE A 353 2.48 16.32 -18.46
N SER A 354 3.55 16.10 -19.23
CA SER A 354 3.50 15.18 -20.37
C SER A 354 4.71 14.27 -20.39
N TYR A 355 4.46 12.96 -20.57
CA TYR A 355 5.51 11.96 -20.69
C TYR A 355 5.09 10.81 -21.60
N THR A 356 6.03 9.94 -21.95
CA THR A 356 5.74 8.73 -22.72
C THR A 356 6.32 7.52 -22.01
N THR A 357 5.51 6.48 -21.86
CA THR A 357 5.93 5.15 -21.44
C THR A 357 6.02 4.25 -22.67
N THR A 358 7.10 3.51 -22.79
CA THR A 358 7.28 2.44 -23.79
C THR A 358 7.25 1.10 -23.06
N LEU A 359 6.28 0.26 -23.36
CA LEU A 359 6.23 -1.08 -22.81
C LEU A 359 7.21 -1.99 -23.53
N PHE A 360 7.85 -2.90 -22.81
CA PHE A 360 8.67 -3.94 -23.41
C PHE A 360 8.41 -5.29 -22.76
N ASP A 361 8.73 -6.35 -23.50
CA ASP A 361 8.65 -7.70 -22.99
C ASP A 361 9.89 -7.99 -22.15
N MET A 362 9.70 -8.24 -20.85
CA MET A 362 10.81 -8.54 -19.95
C MET A 362 11.02 -10.05 -19.82
N PRO A 363 12.22 -10.58 -20.13
CA PRO A 363 12.42 -12.02 -20.27
C PRO A 363 12.24 -12.86 -18.99
N GLU A 364 12.30 -12.27 -17.78
CA GLU A 364 12.22 -13.05 -16.51
C GLU A 364 11.67 -12.25 -15.31
N ILE A 365 10.52 -11.58 -15.35
CA ILE A 365 9.93 -11.05 -14.10
C ILE A 365 9.19 -12.16 -13.35
N VAL A 366 9.44 -12.28 -12.04
CA VAL A 366 8.76 -13.22 -11.13
C VAL A 366 7.23 -13.13 -11.27
N GLY A 367 6.58 -14.30 -11.40
CA GLY A 367 5.13 -14.45 -11.38
C GLY A 367 4.43 -14.65 -12.73
N SER A 368 5.17 -14.92 -13.81
CA SER A 368 4.63 -15.46 -15.08
C SER A 368 4.52 -16.98 -15.07
#